data_AF-A0A0F9P0K6-F1
#
_entry.id   AF-A0A0F9P0K6-F1
#
_cell.length_a   1.000
_cell.length_b   1.000
_cell.length_c   1.000
_cell.angle_alpha   90.00
_cell.angle_beta   90.00
_cell.angle_gamma   90.00
#
_symmetry.space_group_name_H-M   'P 1'
#
loop_
_entity.id
_entity.type
_entity.pdbx_description
1 polymer ?
#
loop_
_entity_poly.entity_id
_entity_poly.type
_entity_poly.pdbx_seq_one_letter_code
_entity_poly.pdbx_strand_id
1 'polypeptide(L)'
;MTATRTSKSTLADRIARVQGLPHGIVLAVVNQLFEELRSEMISGNLVGFRGFGSFQVRAYNTARGHFDKKPKFRASPSLRRACRDMPIESPEMVKSCGPDLSDRLADRPSRSRLPVLFD
;
A
#
# COMPACT_ATOMS: atom_id res chain seq x y z
N MET A 1 -15.04 19.78 -3.48
CA MET A 1 -15.07 18.50 -4.22
C MET A 1 -14.60 17.41 -3.26
N THR A 2 -15.52 16.57 -2.78
CA THR A 2 -15.20 15.52 -1.81
C THR A 2 -14.23 14.49 -2.40
N ALA A 3 -13.19 14.13 -1.64
CA ALA A 3 -12.22 13.13 -2.05
C ALA A 3 -12.89 11.74 -2.14
N THR A 4 -13.29 11.34 -3.35
CA THR A 4 -13.93 10.03 -3.57
C THR A 4 -12.88 8.92 -3.62
N ARG A 5 -13.04 7.91 -2.76
CA ARG A 5 -12.17 6.72 -2.76
C ARG A 5 -12.37 5.95 -4.06
N THR A 6 -11.34 5.93 -4.91
CA THR A 6 -11.32 5.10 -6.12
C THR A 6 -10.84 3.69 -5.78
N SER A 7 -11.62 2.68 -6.15
CA SER A 7 -11.22 1.25 -6.07
C SER A 7 -10.70 0.72 -7.41
N LYS A 8 -10.06 -0.45 -7.39
CA LYS A 8 -9.60 -1.16 -8.60
C LYS A 8 -10.75 -1.47 -9.57
N SER A 9 -11.89 -1.94 -9.05
CA SER A 9 -13.08 -2.23 -9.86
C SER A 9 -13.61 -0.95 -10.51
N THR A 10 -13.72 0.14 -9.73
CA THR A 10 -14.17 1.44 -10.23
C THR A 10 -13.24 2.00 -11.31
N LEU A 11 -11.93 1.77 -11.18
CA LEU A 11 -10.96 2.15 -12.21
C LEU A 11 -11.14 1.30 -13.49
N ALA A 12 -11.30 -0.02 -13.35
CA ALA A 12 -11.54 -0.92 -14.48
C ALA A 12 -12.85 -0.59 -15.21
N ASP A 13 -13.92 -0.26 -14.49
CA ASP A 13 -15.19 0.21 -15.07
C ASP A 13 -15.01 1.46 -15.94
N ARG A 14 -14.24 2.44 -15.44
CA ARG A 14 -13.97 3.66 -16.20
C ARG A 14 -13.18 3.36 -17.47
N ILE A 15 -12.14 2.52 -17.38
CA ILE A 15 -11.34 2.13 -18.55
C ILE A 15 -12.20 1.36 -19.57
N ALA A 16 -13.00 0.40 -19.10
CA ALA A 16 -13.91 -0.39 -19.93
C ALA A 16 -14.89 0.48 -20.71
N ARG A 17 -15.52 1.46 -20.04
CA ARG A 17 -16.44 2.41 -20.69
C ARG A 17 -15.76 3.28 -21.74
N VAL A 18 -14.58 3.82 -21.44
CA VAL A 18 -13.84 4.70 -22.38
C VAL A 18 -13.38 3.93 -23.61
N GLN A 19 -12.98 2.67 -23.44
CA GLN A 19 -12.41 1.84 -24.52
C GLN A 19 -13.46 0.95 -25.23
N GLY A 20 -14.72 0.93 -24.76
CA GLY A 20 -15.76 0.06 -25.30
C GLY A 20 -15.46 -1.44 -25.10
N LEU A 21 -14.70 -1.79 -24.06
CA LEU A 21 -14.27 -3.17 -23.79
C LEU A 21 -15.11 -3.82 -22.68
N PRO A 22 -15.31 -5.15 -22.69
CA PRO A 22 -15.92 -5.87 -21.58
C PRO A 22 -15.16 -5.66 -20.28
N HIS A 23 -15.88 -5.36 -19.19
CA HIS A 23 -15.29 -5.13 -17.86
C HIS A 23 -14.36 -6.26 -17.42
N GLY A 24 -14.77 -7.52 -17.64
CA GLY A 24 -13.99 -8.69 -17.24
C GLY A 24 -12.59 -8.74 -17.87
N ILE A 25 -12.47 -8.33 -19.15
CA ILE A 25 -11.19 -8.29 -19.87
C ILE A 25 -10.30 -7.19 -19.26
N VAL A 26 -10.85 -6.00 -19.05
CA VAL A 26 -10.11 -4.88 -18.47
C VAL A 26 -9.64 -5.19 -17.05
N LEU A 27 -10.50 -5.79 -16.23
CA LEU A 27 -10.16 -6.19 -14.87
C LEU A 27 -9.03 -7.23 -14.86
N ALA A 28 -9.06 -8.21 -15.76
CA ALA A 28 -8.00 -9.20 -15.91
C ALA A 28 -6.65 -8.54 -16.27
N VAL A 29 -6.63 -7.62 -17.23
CA VAL A 29 -5.43 -6.86 -17.61
C VAL A 29 -4.88 -6.04 -16.44
N VAL A 30 -5.74 -5.35 -15.70
CA VAL A 30 -5.34 -4.56 -14.52
C VAL A 30 -4.76 -5.47 -13.43
N ASN A 31 -5.36 -6.64 -13.19
CA ASN A 31 -4.83 -7.61 -12.24
C ASN A 31 -3.45 -8.12 -12.67
N GLN A 32 -3.28 -8.50 -13.93
CA GLN A 32 -2.01 -8.96 -14.46
C GLN A 32 -0.92 -7.88 -14.32
N LEU A 33 -1.25 -6.63 -14.65
CA LEU A 33 -0.34 -5.49 -14.50
C LEU A 33 0.21 -5.38 -13.06
N PHE A 34 -0.65 -5.54 -12.05
CA PHE A 34 -0.21 -5.46 -10.66
C PHE A 34 0.70 -6.63 -10.26
N GLU A 35 0.45 -7.83 -10.77
CA GLU A 35 1.30 -8.98 -10.46
C GLU A 35 2.65 -8.93 -11.18
N GLU A 36 2.70 -8.50 -12.43
CA GLU A 36 3.98 -8.25 -13.10
C GLU A 36 4.79 -7.16 -12.38
N LEU A 37 4.13 -6.05 -12.01
CA LEU A 37 4.77 -4.99 -11.24
C LEU A 37 5.33 -5.51 -9.91
N ARG A 38 4.57 -6.36 -9.21
CA ARG A 38 5.01 -6.99 -7.96
C ARG A 38 6.21 -7.90 -8.18
N SER A 39 6.17 -8.75 -9.20
CA SER A 39 7.23 -9.69 -9.56
C SER A 39 8.55 -8.98 -9.86
N GLU A 40 8.49 -7.94 -10.70
CA GLU A 40 9.63 -7.09 -11.03
C GLU A 40 10.24 -6.42 -9.80
N MET A 41 9.40 -5.90 -8.90
CA MET A 41 9.87 -5.24 -7.69
C MET A 41 10.51 -6.21 -6.70
N ILE A 42 9.98 -7.43 -6.53
CA ILE A 42 10.57 -8.47 -5.68
C ILE A 42 11.95 -8.88 -6.21
N SER A 43 12.09 -8.92 -7.53
CA SER A 43 13.35 -9.20 -8.22
C SER A 43 14.39 -8.07 -8.07
N GLY A 44 14.00 -6.92 -7.51
CA GLY A 44 14.86 -5.77 -7.29
C GLY A 44 14.97 -4.83 -8.50
N ASN A 45 14.14 -5.03 -9.52
CA ASN A 45 14.16 -4.24 -10.73
C ASN A 45 13.50 -2.86 -10.51
N LEU A 46 13.91 -1.89 -11.33
CA LEU A 46 13.27 -0.58 -11.41
C LEU A 46 12.22 -0.62 -12.52
N VAL A 47 10.96 -0.38 -12.17
CA VAL A 47 9.86 -0.34 -13.13
C VAL A 47 9.45 1.11 -13.36
N GLY A 48 9.52 1.58 -14.61
CA GLY A 48 9.22 2.97 -14.98
C GLY A 48 8.04 3.08 -15.92
N PHE A 49 7.07 3.95 -15.58
CA PHE A 49 5.97 4.35 -16.45
C PHE A 49 6.18 5.81 -16.87
N ARG A 50 6.51 6.04 -18.15
CA ARG A 50 6.77 7.38 -18.68
C ARG A 50 5.55 8.28 -18.46
N GLY A 51 5.80 9.51 -18.00
CA GLY A 51 4.73 10.46 -17.69
C GLY A 51 4.03 10.22 -16.34
N PHE A 52 4.16 9.04 -15.73
CA PHE A 52 3.51 8.72 -14.46
C PHE A 52 4.50 8.69 -13.29
N GLY A 53 5.51 7.83 -13.35
CA GLY A 53 6.51 7.69 -12.29
C GLY A 53 7.27 6.37 -12.37
N SER A 54 8.05 6.08 -11.33
CA SER A 54 8.79 4.82 -11.22
C SER A 54 8.64 4.17 -9.86
N PHE A 55 8.72 2.84 -9.86
CA PHE A 55 8.71 1.98 -8.69
C PHE A 55 10.09 1.34 -8.55
N GLN A 56 10.58 1.29 -7.31
CA GLN A 56 11.87 0.67 -6.99
C GLN A 56 11.86 0.24 -5.53
N VAL A 57 12.58 -0.83 -5.20
CA VAL A 57 12.87 -1.18 -3.82
C VAL A 57 14.09 -0.39 -3.35
N ARG A 58 13.99 0.23 -2.17
CA ARG A 58 15.10 0.96 -1.54
C ARG A 58 15.41 0.33 -0.20
N ALA A 59 16.69 0.10 0.07
CA ALA A 59 17.18 -0.22 1.39
C ALA A 59 17.34 1.07 2.20
N TYR A 60 16.82 1.07 3.42
CA TYR A 60 16.98 2.15 4.39
C TYR A 60 17.75 1.61 5.58
N ASN A 61 18.71 2.40 6.06
CA ASN A 61 19.41 2.06 7.29
C ASN A 61 18.46 2.32 8.47
N THR A 62 18.31 1.33 9.33
CA THR A 62 17.54 1.45 10.56
C THR A 62 18.45 1.96 11.67
N ALA A 63 17.87 2.57 12.71
CA ALA A 63 18.62 3.08 13.87
C ALA A 63 19.45 1.99 14.59
N ARG A 64 19.17 0.70 14.34
CA ARG A 64 19.87 -0.46 14.92
C ARG A 64 20.94 -1.06 13.99
N GLY A 65 21.27 -0.41 12.87
CA GLY A 65 22.31 -0.87 11.94
C GLY A 65 21.90 -2.00 10.99
N HIS A 66 20.61 -2.32 10.92
CA HIS A 66 20.06 -3.26 9.92
C HIS A 66 19.49 -2.51 8.71
N PHE A 67 19.49 -3.16 7.54
CA PHE A 67 18.86 -2.63 6.34
C PHE A 67 17.42 -3.14 6.20
N ASP A 68 16.47 -2.22 6.05
CA ASP A 68 15.06 -2.52 5.77
C ASP A 68 14.72 -2.14 4.32
N LYS A 69 14.21 -3.10 3.54
CA LYS A 69 13.90 -2.93 2.11
C LYS A 69 12.43 -2.56 1.94
N LYS A 70 12.15 -1.38 1.38
CA LYS A 70 10.77 -0.90 1.17
C LYS A 70 10.53 -0.49 -0.28
N PRO A 71 9.34 -0.78 -0.84
CA PRO A 71 8.94 -0.23 -2.12
C PRO A 71 8.81 1.30 -2.01
N LYS A 72 9.29 2.02 -3.03
CA LYS A 72 9.15 3.48 -3.15
C LYS A 72 8.64 3.84 -4.52
N PHE A 73 7.51 4.54 -4.57
CA PHE A 73 7.04 5.23 -5.76
C PHE A 73 7.70 6.62 -5.87
N ARG A 74 8.20 6.97 -7.05
CA ARG A 74 8.65 8.31 -7.40
C ARG A 74 7.78 8.86 -8.52
N ALA A 75 6.92 9.82 -8.20
CA ALA A 75 6.10 10.51 -9.19
C ALA A 75 6.96 11.18 -10.26
N SER A 76 6.47 11.27 -11.49
CA SER A 76 7.11 12.02 -12.57
C SER A 76 6.94 13.54 -12.37
N PRO A 77 7.77 14.38 -13.02
CA PRO A 77 7.52 15.83 -13.07
C PRO A 77 6.16 16.20 -13.68
N SER A 78 5.64 15.39 -14.61
CA SER A 78 4.33 15.63 -15.24
C SER A 78 3.20 15.37 -14.25
N LEU A 79 3.25 14.25 -13.52
CA LEU A 79 2.26 13.93 -12.49
C LEU A 79 2.28 14.96 -11.35
N ARG A 80 3.47 15.36 -10.87
CA ARG A 80 3.60 16.39 -9.84
C ARG A 80 3.00 17.74 -10.25
N ARG A 81 3.19 18.15 -11.51
CA ARG A 81 2.60 19.40 -12.03
C ARG A 81 1.09 19.30 -12.10
N ALA A 82 0.55 18.20 -12.62
CA ALA A 82 -0.90 17.98 -12.69
C ALA A 82 -1.59 18.02 -11.32
N CYS A 83 -0.91 17.60 -10.25
CA CYS A 83 -1.47 17.65 -8.89
C CYS A 83 -1.29 18.98 -8.16
N ARG A 84 -0.45 19.90 -8.64
CA ARG A 84 -0.08 21.13 -7.91
C ARG A 84 -1.29 22.04 -7.66
N ASP A 85 -2.16 22.13 -8.65
CA ASP A 85 -3.27 23.09 -8.67
C ASP A 85 -4.60 22.46 -8.20
N MET A 86 -4.54 21.21 -7.70
CA MET A 86 -5.71 20.51 -7.19
C MET A 86 -6.03 20.97 -5.77
N PRO A 87 -7.23 21.50 -5.49
CA PRO A 87 -7.64 21.84 -4.14
C PRO A 87 -7.74 20.56 -3.31
N ILE A 88 -6.90 20.43 -2.28
CA ILE A 88 -6.99 19.36 -1.31
C ILE A 88 -7.97 19.82 -0.23
N GLU A 89 -9.20 19.32 -0.25
CA GLU A 89 -10.04 19.37 0.96
C GLU A 89 -9.36 18.49 2.00
N SER A 90 -8.95 19.08 3.13
CA SER A 90 -8.32 18.35 4.23
C SER A 90 -9.25 17.20 4.64
N PRO A 91 -8.84 15.93 4.47
CA PRO A 91 -9.65 14.83 4.94
C PRO A 91 -9.59 14.87 6.47
N GLU A 92 -10.69 15.27 7.12
CA GLU A 92 -10.88 14.96 8.52
C GLU A 92 -10.55 13.48 8.71
N MET A 93 -9.68 13.21 9.69
CA MET A 93 -9.07 11.91 9.92
C MET A 93 -10.13 10.82 9.97
N VAL A 94 -10.30 10.08 8.87
CA VAL A 94 -10.91 8.75 8.91
C VAL A 94 -9.94 7.90 9.72
N LYS A 95 -10.16 7.83 11.03
CA LYS A 95 -9.58 6.82 11.91
C LYS A 95 -9.96 5.48 11.29
N SER A 96 -9.03 4.91 10.52
CA SER A 96 -9.16 3.53 10.10
C SER A 96 -9.11 2.70 11.38
N CYS A 97 -10.23 2.06 11.71
CA CYS A 97 -10.24 0.92 12.62
C CYS A 97 -9.32 -0.14 12.01
N GLY A 98 -8.05 -0.13 12.40
CA GLY A 98 -7.27 -1.37 12.41
C GLY A 98 -7.88 -2.30 13.45
N PRO A 99 -7.81 -3.63 13.27
CA PRO A 99 -8.23 -4.56 14.32
C PRO A 99 -7.42 -4.24 15.57
N ASP A 100 -8.13 -3.93 16.65
CA ASP A 100 -7.56 -3.63 17.94
C ASP A 100 -6.76 -4.85 18.41
N LEU A 101 -5.43 -4.69 18.47
CA LEU A 101 -4.50 -5.73 18.92
C LEU A 101 -4.61 -5.97 20.44
N SER A 102 -5.50 -5.26 21.13
CA SER A 102 -5.78 -5.44 22.57
C SER A 102 -6.49 -6.77 22.89
N ASP A 103 -7.20 -7.38 21.93
CA ASP A 103 -7.97 -8.62 22.18
C ASP A 103 -7.12 -9.91 22.23
N ARG A 104 -5.82 -9.85 21.97
CA ARG A 104 -4.93 -11.04 22.04
C ARG A 104 -4.11 -11.17 23.33
N LEU A 105 -4.34 -10.30 24.32
CA LEU A 105 -3.67 -10.40 25.63
C LEU A 105 -4.55 -10.95 26.77
N ALA A 106 -5.81 -11.32 26.50
CA ALA A 106 -6.73 -11.78 27.54
C ALA A 106 -6.59 -13.27 27.92
N ASP A 107 -5.81 -14.07 27.19
CA ASP A 107 -5.75 -15.54 27.41
C ASP A 107 -4.39 -16.02 27.92
N ARG A 108 -3.86 -15.33 28.94
CA ARG A 108 -2.80 -15.89 29.80
C ARG A 108 -3.43 -16.42 31.08
N PRO A 109 -3.48 -17.75 31.31
CA PRO A 109 -3.89 -18.27 32.59
C PRO A 109 -2.95 -17.77 33.69
N SER A 110 -3.56 -17.21 34.73
CA SER A 110 -2.96 -16.66 35.93
C SER A 110 -2.27 -17.75 36.78
N ARG A 111 -1.01 -17.46 37.13
CA ARG A 111 -0.17 -18.04 38.21
C ARG A 111 -0.78 -19.14 39.10
N SER A 112 -0.08 -20.26 39.21
CA SER A 112 0.10 -20.93 40.50
C SER A 112 1.49 -20.64 41.07
N ARG A 113 1.52 -20.53 42.39
CA ARG A 113 2.57 -19.98 43.25
C ARG A 113 3.20 -21.14 44.04
N LEU A 114 4.48 -21.01 44.39
CA LEU A 114 5.25 -21.61 45.52
C LEU A 114 6.12 -22.86 45.27
N PRO A 115 7.18 -23.09 46.09
CA PRO A 115 7.86 -22.19 47.03
C PRO A 115 9.37 -22.02 46.75
N VAL A 116 9.94 -20.99 47.36
CA VAL A 116 11.38 -20.71 47.45
C VAL A 116 11.95 -21.58 48.56
N LEU A 117 12.96 -22.41 48.26
CA LEU A 117 13.77 -23.11 49.24
C LEU A 117 14.98 -22.22 49.56
N PHE A 118 15.10 -21.77 50.80
CA PHE A 118 16.30 -21.13 51.33
C PHE A 118 17.22 -22.22 51.92
N ASP A 119 18.52 -22.10 51.66
CA ASP A 119 19.59 -22.58 52.54
C ASP A 119 20.09 -21.42 53.41
#